data_AF-A0A427KG27-F1
#
_entry.id   AF-A0A427KG27-F1
#
_cell.length_a   1.000
_cell.length_b   1.000
_cell.length_c   1.000
_cell.angle_alpha   90.00
_cell.angle_beta   90.00
_cell.angle_gamma   90.00
#
_symmetry.space_group_name_H-M   'P 1'
#
loop_
_entity.id
_entity.type
_entity.pdbx_description
1 polymer ?
#
loop_
_entity_poly.entity_id
_entity_poly.type
_entity_poly.pdbx_seq_one_letter_code
_entity_poly.pdbx_strand_id
1 'polypeptide(L)'
;MYPVYHIMRGFEVTEGPHNKIPRENFDAIKKALINAANASSKATAASHISLAEYHQSMIRRFLDYYVDEQLTSAIEYAQKAAGKVKNKEHLMDNATHFRLKFEGMVKVSE
;
A
#
# COMPACT_ATOMS: atom_id res chain seq x y z
N MET A 1 34.90 -17.14 -22.55
CA MET A 1 35.72 -18.10 -21.78
C MET A 1 35.41 -17.84 -20.31
N TYR A 2 34.68 -18.76 -19.68
CA TYR A 2 34.01 -18.63 -18.37
C TYR A 2 35.01 -18.47 -17.20
N PRO A 3 34.63 -17.89 -16.04
CA PRO A 3 33.96 -18.67 -14.98
C PRO A 3 32.98 -17.80 -14.13
N VAL A 4 32.20 -18.23 -13.14
CA VAL A 4 32.20 -19.35 -12.23
C VAL A 4 30.75 -19.60 -11.80
N TYR A 5 30.23 -20.83 -11.93
CA TYR A 5 29.07 -21.25 -11.16
C TYR A 5 29.55 -21.66 -9.77
N HIS A 6 29.34 -20.80 -8.77
CA HIS A 6 29.50 -21.19 -7.37
C HIS A 6 28.25 -21.95 -6.93
N ILE A 7 28.44 -23.25 -6.71
CA ILE A 7 27.54 -24.15 -6.01
C ILE A 7 27.47 -23.69 -4.55
N MET A 8 26.29 -23.36 -4.05
CA MET A 8 26.01 -23.39 -2.61
C MET A 8 24.72 -24.18 -2.37
N ARG A 9 24.90 -25.29 -1.66
CA ARG A 9 23.87 -26.17 -1.09
C ARG A 9 22.89 -25.38 -0.23
N GLY A 10 21.61 -25.76 -0.28
CA GLY A 10 20.76 -25.76 0.92
C GLY A 10 20.39 -24.41 1.53
N PHE A 11 20.27 -23.35 0.73
CA PHE A 11 19.45 -22.22 1.16
C PHE A 11 18.03 -22.49 0.70
N GLU A 12 17.15 -22.88 1.64
CA GLU A 12 15.76 -22.42 1.53
C GLU A 12 15.87 -20.93 1.22
N VAL A 13 15.44 -20.53 0.02
CA VAL A 13 15.09 -19.13 -0.20
C VAL A 13 14.00 -18.92 0.82
N THR A 14 14.35 -18.35 1.97
CA THR A 14 13.39 -17.95 2.98
C THR A 14 12.58 -16.94 2.23
N GLU A 15 11.42 -17.38 1.75
CA GLU A 15 10.57 -16.62 0.89
C GLU A 15 10.33 -15.29 1.62
N GLY A 16 10.90 -14.22 1.09
CA GLY A 16 10.62 -12.87 1.58
C GLY A 16 9.11 -12.68 1.60
N PRO A 17 8.58 -11.80 2.46
CA PRO A 17 7.14 -11.60 2.60
C PRO A 17 6.48 -11.59 1.22
N HIS A 18 5.68 -12.61 0.91
CA HIS A 18 5.20 -12.88 -0.46
C HIS A 18 4.17 -11.87 -0.98
N ASN A 19 4.07 -10.71 -0.31
CA ASN A 19 3.04 -9.70 -0.48
C ASN A 19 1.64 -10.34 -0.40
N LYS A 20 1.52 -11.47 0.32
CA LYS A 20 0.28 -12.22 0.47
C LYS A 20 -0.44 -11.72 1.71
N ILE A 21 -1.58 -11.07 1.52
CA ILE A 21 -2.33 -10.42 2.59
C ILE A 21 -3.80 -10.88 2.63
N PRO A 22 -4.45 -10.84 3.81
CA PRO A 22 -5.87 -11.17 3.90
C PRO A 22 -6.74 -10.24 3.06
N ARG A 23 -7.75 -10.80 2.40
CA ARG A 23 -8.74 -10.05 1.60
C ARG A 23 -9.40 -8.94 2.38
N GLU A 24 -9.76 -9.20 3.63
CA GLU A 24 -10.39 -8.21 4.51
C GLU A 24 -9.53 -6.94 4.65
N ASN A 25 -8.23 -7.10 4.93
CA ASN A 25 -7.32 -5.96 5.03
C ASN A 25 -7.15 -5.23 3.69
N PHE A 26 -7.02 -5.97 2.60
CA PHE A 26 -6.89 -5.39 1.26
C PHE A 26 -8.10 -4.51 0.90
N ASP A 27 -9.32 -5.05 1.06
CA ASP A 27 -10.55 -4.34 0.74
C ASP A 27 -10.79 -3.15 1.68
N ALA A 28 -10.46 -3.30 2.96
CA ALA A 28 -10.56 -2.22 3.94
C ALA A 28 -9.62 -1.05 3.61
N ILE A 29 -8.34 -1.34 3.28
CA ILE A 29 -7.36 -0.33 2.85
C ILE A 29 -7.86 0.40 1.61
N LYS A 30 -8.26 -0.35 0.58
CA LYS A 30 -8.75 0.22 -0.69
C LYS A 30 -9.91 1.20 -0.46
N LYS A 31 -10.92 0.75 0.30
CA LYS A 31 -12.09 1.57 0.62
C LYS A 31 -11.71 2.81 1.44
N ALA A 32 -10.84 2.64 2.43
CA ALA A 32 -10.37 3.72 3.29
C ALA A 32 -9.64 4.82 2.49
N LEU A 33 -8.72 4.44 1.60
CA LEU A 33 -7.97 5.37 0.75
C LEU A 33 -8.88 6.18 -0.19
N ILE A 34 -9.84 5.50 -0.84
CA ILE A 34 -10.81 6.17 -1.73
C ILE A 34 -11.66 7.18 -0.95
N ASN A 35 -12.17 6.80 0.22
CA ASN A 35 -13.00 7.68 1.04
C ASN A 35 -12.19 8.86 1.61
N ALA A 36 -10.95 8.63 2.05
CA ALA A 36 -10.06 9.67 2.54
C ALA A 36 -9.75 10.72 1.47
N ALA A 37 -9.38 10.28 0.26
CA ALA A 37 -9.05 11.18 -0.85
C ALA A 37 -10.26 12.03 -1.30
N ASN A 38 -11.46 11.44 -1.30
CA ASN A 38 -12.71 12.11 -1.69
C ASN A 38 -13.33 12.99 -0.59
N ALA A 39 -12.83 12.89 0.64
CA ALA A 39 -13.39 13.61 1.78
C ALA A 39 -13.45 15.13 1.55
N SER A 40 -14.56 15.75 1.97
CA SER A 40 -14.82 17.18 1.82
C SER A 40 -14.04 18.04 2.83
N SER A 41 -13.46 17.43 3.87
CA SER A 41 -12.60 18.06 4.86
C SER A 41 -11.52 17.11 5.37
N LYS A 42 -10.46 17.66 5.96
CA LYS A 42 -9.42 16.86 6.64
C LYS A 42 -9.96 16.11 7.86
N ALA A 43 -10.91 16.72 8.59
CA ALA A 43 -11.54 16.09 9.74
C ALA A 43 -12.32 14.82 9.35
N THR A 44 -13.08 14.88 8.25
CA THR A 44 -13.79 13.72 7.72
C THR A 44 -12.85 12.66 7.13
N ALA A 45 -11.67 13.05 6.64
CA ALA A 45 -10.68 12.09 6.14
C ALA A 45 -9.96 11.34 7.26
N ALA A 46 -9.82 11.94 8.45
CA ALA A 46 -8.97 11.43 9.52
C ALA A 46 -9.34 10.00 9.94
N SER A 47 -10.63 9.70 10.10
CA SER A 47 -11.08 8.35 10.46
C SER A 47 -10.75 7.32 9.38
N HIS A 48 -10.83 7.70 8.10
CA HIS A 48 -10.46 6.83 6.98
C HIS A 48 -8.94 6.63 6.90
N ILE A 49 -8.14 7.67 7.12
CA ILE A 49 -6.69 7.55 7.18
C ILE A 49 -6.27 6.61 8.32
N SER A 50 -6.83 6.78 9.52
CA SER A 50 -6.54 5.90 10.66
C SER A 50 -6.93 4.45 10.39
N LEU A 51 -8.02 4.19 9.66
CA LEU A 51 -8.37 2.84 9.22
C LEU A 51 -7.33 2.28 8.24
N ALA A 52 -6.88 3.06 7.26
CA ALA A 52 -5.86 2.62 6.32
C ALA A 52 -4.53 2.29 7.04
N GLU A 53 -4.09 3.15 7.95
CA GLU A 53 -2.89 2.95 8.78
C GLU A 53 -3.02 1.73 9.70
N TYR A 54 -4.19 1.55 10.33
CA TYR A 54 -4.47 0.37 11.15
C TYR A 54 -4.31 -0.91 10.33
N HIS A 55 -4.99 -1.01 9.19
CA HIS A 55 -4.91 -2.21 8.36
C HIS A 55 -3.51 -2.38 7.73
N GLN A 56 -2.81 -1.30 7.39
CA GLN A 56 -1.39 -1.35 6.97
C GLN A 56 -0.54 -1.99 8.06
N SER A 57 -0.68 -1.56 9.32
CA SER A 57 0.10 -2.12 10.44
C SER A 57 -0.13 -3.63 10.62
N MET A 58 -1.38 -4.08 10.41
CA MET A 58 -1.75 -5.50 10.48
C MET A 58 -1.10 -6.35 9.38
N ILE A 59 -0.87 -5.76 8.19
CA ILE A 59 -0.32 -6.47 7.05
C ILE A 59 1.18 -6.22 6.83
N ARG A 60 1.79 -5.25 7.51
CA ARG A 60 3.15 -4.77 7.24
C ARG A 60 4.21 -5.88 7.24
N ARG A 61 4.08 -6.86 8.14
CA ARG A 61 4.98 -8.03 8.22
C ARG A 61 4.91 -8.96 6.99
N PHE A 62 3.86 -8.85 6.19
CA PHE A 62 3.64 -9.63 4.98
C PHE A 62 4.05 -8.88 3.71
N LEU A 63 4.48 -7.62 3.84
CA LEU A 63 4.86 -6.78 2.72
C LEU A 63 6.37 -6.66 2.61
N ASP A 64 6.88 -6.70 1.38
CA ASP A 64 8.20 -6.21 1.08
C ASP A 64 8.26 -4.69 1.32
N TYR A 65 9.45 -4.21 1.64
CA TYR A 65 9.69 -2.79 1.93
C TYR A 65 9.14 -1.87 0.82
N TYR A 66 9.43 -2.19 -0.44
CA TYR A 66 8.97 -1.39 -1.57
C TYR A 66 7.44 -1.37 -1.71
N VAL A 67 6.75 -2.47 -1.38
CA VAL A 67 5.29 -2.57 -1.43
C VAL A 67 4.65 -1.77 -0.29
N ASP A 68 5.25 -1.82 0.91
CA ASP A 68 4.88 -0.98 2.05
C ASP A 68 5.07 0.52 1.75
N GLU A 69 6.12 0.89 1.02
CA GLU A 69 6.33 2.27 0.57
C GLU A 69 5.25 2.75 -0.41
N GLN A 70 4.77 1.89 -1.33
CA GLN A 70 3.68 2.26 -2.23
C GLN A 70 2.39 2.51 -1.44
N LEU A 71 2.09 1.67 -0.45
CA LEU A 71 0.93 1.86 0.41
C LEU A 71 1.05 3.12 1.28
N THR A 72 2.21 3.34 1.90
CA THR A 72 2.49 4.55 2.69
C THR A 72 2.30 5.81 1.85
N SER A 73 2.84 5.80 0.62
CA SER A 73 2.67 6.92 -0.33
C SER A 73 1.20 7.14 -0.68
N ALA A 74 0.43 6.08 -0.90
CA ALA A 74 -1.01 6.19 -1.19
C ALA A 74 -1.77 6.85 -0.02
N ILE A 75 -1.46 6.48 1.22
CA ILE A 75 -2.05 7.09 2.43
C ILE A 75 -1.71 8.58 2.52
N GLU A 76 -0.44 8.93 2.35
CA GLU A 76 0.00 10.33 2.38
C GLU A 76 -0.69 11.20 1.34
N TYR A 77 -0.77 10.73 0.08
CA TYR A 77 -1.42 11.48 -0.98
C TYR A 77 -2.93 11.57 -0.79
N ALA A 78 -3.58 10.52 -0.26
CA ALA A 78 -4.99 10.58 0.10
C ALA A 78 -5.25 11.62 1.22
N GLN A 79 -4.37 11.69 2.22
CA GLN A 79 -4.44 12.69 3.28
C GLN A 79 -4.22 14.11 2.74
N LYS A 80 -3.27 14.29 1.81
CA LYS A 80 -3.01 15.59 1.15
C LYS A 80 -4.19 16.03 0.27
N ALA A 81 -4.86 15.09 -0.41
CA ALA A 81 -6.01 15.35 -1.26
C ALA A 81 -7.28 15.76 -0.49
N ALA A 82 -7.37 15.41 0.80
CA ALA A 82 -8.53 15.68 1.62
C ALA A 82 -8.85 17.17 1.78
N GLY A 83 -10.13 17.52 1.70
CA GLY A 83 -10.61 18.89 1.85
C GLY A 83 -10.68 19.69 0.55
N LYS A 84 -10.72 21.02 0.69
CA LYS A 84 -10.65 21.99 -0.41
C LYS A 84 -9.20 22.41 -0.62
N VAL A 85 -8.50 21.71 -1.51
CA VAL A 85 -7.09 21.98 -1.85
C VAL A 85 -6.96 22.35 -3.32
N LYS A 86 -6.05 23.28 -3.65
CA LYS A 86 -5.94 23.87 -4.99
C LYS A 86 -5.61 22.85 -6.09
N ASN A 87 -4.83 21.82 -5.74
CA ASN A 87 -4.35 20.77 -6.64
C ASN A 87 -4.98 19.40 -6.34
N LYS A 88 -6.26 19.38 -5.95
CA LYS A 88 -6.94 18.17 -5.48
C LYS A 88 -6.89 17.02 -6.48
N GLU A 89 -7.22 17.28 -7.73
CA GLU A 89 -7.22 16.26 -8.79
C GLU A 89 -5.86 15.59 -8.91
N HIS A 90 -4.78 16.37 -9.01
CA HIS A 90 -3.42 15.82 -9.07
C HIS A 90 -3.04 14.99 -7.84
N LEU A 91 -3.45 15.40 -6.64
CA LEU A 91 -3.20 14.63 -5.41
C LEU A 91 -4.02 13.33 -5.38
N MET A 92 -5.25 13.35 -5.87
CA MET A 92 -6.10 12.16 -6.03
C MET A 92 -5.52 11.20 -7.06
N ASP A 93 -4.97 11.71 -8.16
CA ASP A 93 -4.30 10.90 -9.19
C ASP A 93 -3.06 10.20 -8.61
N ASN A 94 -2.24 10.93 -7.84
CA ASN A 94 -1.09 10.33 -7.16
C ASN A 94 -1.52 9.27 -6.15
N ALA A 95 -2.53 9.55 -5.31
CA ALA A 95 -3.07 8.57 -4.37
C ALA A 95 -3.55 7.30 -5.09
N THR A 96 -4.23 7.48 -6.23
CA THR A 96 -4.72 6.38 -7.07
C THR A 96 -3.58 5.60 -7.70
N HIS A 97 -2.57 6.28 -8.24
CA HIS A 97 -1.39 5.66 -8.84
C HIS A 97 -0.64 4.77 -7.86
N PHE A 98 -0.33 5.28 -6.66
CA PHE A 98 0.35 4.51 -5.62
C PHE A 98 -0.51 3.35 -5.10
N ARG A 99 -1.82 3.58 -4.91
CA ARG A 99 -2.76 2.50 -4.55
C ARG A 99 -2.75 1.39 -5.59
N LEU A 100 -2.86 1.72 -6.89
CA LEU A 100 -2.88 0.72 -7.96
C LEU A 100 -1.56 -0.05 -8.07
N LYS A 101 -0.42 0.59 -7.81
CA LYS A 101 0.88 -0.11 -7.72
C LYS A 101 0.89 -1.11 -6.57
N PHE A 102 0.48 -0.70 -5.37
CA PHE A 102 0.32 -1.60 -4.24
C PHE A 102 -0.59 -2.78 -4.59
N GLU A 103 -1.76 -2.50 -5.18
CA GLU A 103 -2.72 -3.53 -5.59
C GLU A 103 -2.16 -4.52 -6.61
N GLY A 104 -1.34 -4.05 -7.56
CA GLY A 104 -0.69 -4.91 -8.55
C GLY A 104 0.48 -5.75 -8.01
N MET A 105 0.96 -5.46 -6.81
CA MET A 105 2.11 -6.14 -6.19
C MET A 105 1.72 -7.13 -5.08
N VAL A 106 0.47 -7.08 -4.62
CA VAL A 106 -0.03 -7.97 -3.56
C VAL A 106 -0.80 -9.16 -4.11
N LYS A 107 -0.69 -10.29 -3.40
CA LYS A 107 -1.54 -11.48 -3.59
C LYS A 107 -2.58 -11.49 -2.49
N VAL A 108 -3.85 -11.65 -2.85
CA VAL A 108 -4.93 -11.67 -1.86
C VAL A 108 -5.21 -13.12 -1.45
N SER A 109 -5.18 -13.40 -0.13
CA SER A 109 -5.65 -14.67 0.42
C SER A 109 -7.11 -14.57 0.82
N GLU A 110 -7.83 -15.68 0.67
CA GLU A 110 -9.18 -15.83 1.22
C GLU A 110 -9.19 -15.82 2.75
#